data_AF-A0A7R9WSF9-F1
#
_entry.id   AF-A0A7R9WSF9-F1
#
_cell.length_a   1.000
_cell.length_b   1.000
_cell.length_c   1.000
_cell.angle_alpha   90.00
_cell.angle_beta   90.00
_cell.angle_gamma   90.00
#
_symmetry.space_group_name_H-M   'P 1'
#
loop_
_entity.id
_entity.type
_entity.pdbx_description
1 polymer ?
#
loop_
_entity_poly.entity_id
_entity_poly.type
_entity_poly.pdbx_seq_one_letter_code
_entity_poly.pdbx_strand_id
1 'polypeptide(L)'
;FKHLEQRQLIKPVKSVNAKAKKLYMLYNLVPSKELTGGVWYSGLEFDHEFISELRTFIMMCVRRLNNGNGITVADIKSKMIQAKVSRVELGVEDVTQIVQTLVYDYRLDANVQNDNGDTLYTMPRRVSTMCNFKWWEAVESDFHFRTIEFQDGVVLSPHEPHHHSF
;
A
#
# COMPACT_ATOMS: atom_id res chain seq x y z
N PHE A 1 -19.71 35.47 -21.31
CA PHE A 1 -19.30 34.04 -21.26
C PHE A 1 -19.57 33.29 -22.54
N LYS A 2 -20.83 33.11 -22.98
CA LYS A 2 -21.15 32.37 -24.23
C LYS A 2 -20.37 32.85 -25.47
N HIS A 3 -20.20 34.15 -25.66
CA HIS A 3 -19.43 34.70 -26.79
C HIS A 3 -17.93 34.37 -26.71
N LEU A 4 -17.36 34.29 -25.50
CA LEU A 4 -15.95 33.91 -25.29
C LEU A 4 -15.75 32.41 -25.48
N GLU A 5 -16.73 31.59 -25.10
CA GLU A 5 -16.74 30.14 -25.39
C GLU A 5 -16.86 29.87 -26.88
N GLN A 6 -17.78 30.56 -27.57
CA GLN A 6 -17.97 30.44 -29.02
C GLN A 6 -16.70 30.82 -29.81
N ARG A 7 -15.95 31.80 -29.31
CA ARG A 7 -14.66 32.22 -29.89
C ARG A 7 -13.48 31.37 -29.41
N GLN A 8 -13.71 30.29 -28.67
CA GLN A 8 -12.68 29.39 -28.14
C GLN A 8 -11.57 30.12 -27.35
N LEU A 9 -11.95 31.16 -26.60
CA LEU A 9 -11.02 31.86 -25.70
C LEU A 9 -11.02 31.22 -24.31
N ILE A 10 -12.20 30.72 -23.90
CA ILE A 10 -12.40 30.02 -22.63
C ILE A 10 -13.13 28.71 -22.85
N LYS A 11 -12.97 27.77 -21.93
CA LYS A 11 -13.74 26.52 -21.88
C LYS A 11 -14.25 26.25 -20.45
N PRO A 12 -15.43 25.64 -20.30
CA PRO A 12 -15.91 25.22 -18.99
C PRO A 12 -15.04 24.08 -18.47
N VAL A 13 -14.78 24.11 -17.17
CA VAL A 13 -14.02 23.07 -16.48
C VAL A 13 -14.82 22.60 -15.29
N LYS A 14 -14.76 21.30 -15.05
CA LYS A 14 -15.38 20.67 -13.91
C LYS A 14 -14.32 20.44 -12.83
N SER A 15 -14.67 20.70 -11.58
CA SER A 15 -13.81 20.46 -10.42
C SER A 15 -14.38 19.34 -9.56
N VAL A 16 -13.51 18.43 -9.11
CA VAL A 16 -13.89 17.38 -8.15
C VAL A 16 -14.24 17.96 -6.78
N ASN A 17 -13.54 19.01 -6.35
CA ASN A 17 -13.75 19.67 -5.05
C ASN A 17 -14.96 20.61 -5.06
N ALA A 18 -15.29 21.20 -6.21
CA ALA A 18 -16.35 22.20 -6.33
C ALA A 18 -17.39 21.83 -7.39
N LYS A 19 -18.05 20.67 -7.22
CA LYS A 19 -19.00 20.09 -8.19
C LYS A 19 -20.13 21.03 -8.62
N ALA A 20 -20.61 21.88 -7.72
CA ALA A 20 -21.70 22.83 -7.98
C ALA A 20 -21.26 24.17 -8.59
N LYS A 21 -19.95 24.47 -8.63
CA LYS A 21 -19.44 25.75 -9.15
C LYS A 21 -19.09 25.64 -10.62
N LYS A 22 -19.55 26.60 -11.42
CA LYS A 22 -19.14 26.73 -12.83
C LYS A 22 -17.78 27.41 -12.88
N LEU A 23 -16.77 26.67 -13.31
CA LEU A 23 -15.41 27.17 -13.49
C LEU A 23 -15.09 27.28 -14.97
N TYR A 24 -14.25 28.25 -15.32
CA TYR A 24 -13.79 28.50 -16.68
C TYR A 24 -12.27 28.62 -16.68
N MET A 25 -11.64 28.11 -17.73
CA MET A 25 -10.20 28.27 -17.96
C MET A 25 -9.93 28.70 -19.41
N LEU A 26 -8.72 29.19 -19.69
CA LEU A 26 -8.27 29.45 -21.06
C LEU A 26 -8.36 28.20 -21.93
N TYR A 27 -8.81 28.36 -23.16
CA TYR A 27 -9.13 27.23 -24.05
C TYR A 27 -7.95 26.26 -24.26
N ASN A 28 -6.74 26.80 -24.42
CA ASN A 28 -5.53 26.03 -24.71
C ASN A 28 -4.88 25.38 -23.48
N LEU A 29 -5.37 25.66 -22.27
CA LEU A 29 -4.79 25.10 -21.05
C LEU A 29 -5.38 23.73 -20.71
N VAL A 30 -4.55 22.83 -20.21
CA VAL A 30 -5.00 21.53 -19.67
C VAL A 30 -5.28 21.70 -18.18
N PRO A 31 -6.43 21.23 -17.67
CA PRO A 31 -6.73 21.33 -16.24
C PRO A 31 -5.73 20.50 -15.42
N SER A 32 -5.32 21.02 -14.27
CA SER A 32 -4.39 20.33 -13.37
C SER A 32 -5.03 19.09 -12.73
N LYS A 33 -4.19 18.15 -12.28
CA LYS A 33 -4.63 16.97 -11.52
C LYS A 33 -5.41 17.36 -10.25
N GLU A 34 -5.03 18.43 -9.58
CA GLU A 34 -5.74 18.95 -8.40
C GLU A 34 -7.19 19.35 -8.71
N LEU A 35 -7.44 19.81 -9.94
CA LEU A 35 -8.77 20.21 -10.38
C LEU A 35 -9.60 19.01 -10.84
N THR A 36 -8.98 18.09 -11.58
CA THR A 36 -9.65 16.90 -12.14
C THR A 36 -9.73 15.72 -11.20
N GLY A 37 -8.95 15.72 -10.11
CA GLY A 37 -8.78 14.58 -9.21
C GLY A 37 -7.76 13.54 -9.69
N GLY A 38 -7.15 13.73 -10.87
CA GLY A 38 -6.15 12.81 -11.42
C GLY A 38 -6.73 11.47 -11.86
N VAL A 39 -5.93 10.40 -11.73
CA VAL A 39 -6.26 9.05 -12.21
C VAL A 39 -7.31 8.32 -11.35
N TRP A 40 -7.65 8.88 -10.19
CA TRP A 40 -8.59 8.30 -9.22
C TRP A 40 -10.05 8.68 -9.49
N TYR A 41 -10.30 9.57 -10.45
CA TYR A 41 -11.63 10.09 -10.74
C TYR A 41 -12.03 9.79 -12.17
N SER A 42 -13.26 9.30 -12.33
CA SER A 42 -13.93 9.14 -13.62
C SER A 42 -15.16 10.03 -13.63
N GLY A 43 -15.22 10.99 -14.55
CA GLY A 43 -16.42 11.83 -14.71
C GLY A 43 -16.80 12.67 -13.48
N LEU A 44 -15.84 13.04 -12.61
CA LEU A 44 -16.01 13.72 -11.30
C LEU A 44 -16.43 12.84 -10.12
N GLU A 45 -16.52 11.54 -10.32
CA GLU A 45 -16.77 10.57 -9.26
C GLU A 45 -15.48 9.84 -8.94
N PHE A 46 -15.26 9.60 -7.65
CA PHE A 46 -14.08 8.89 -7.18
C PHE A 46 -14.29 7.40 -7.43
N ASP A 47 -13.34 6.77 -8.11
CA ASP A 47 -13.46 5.40 -8.60
C ASP A 47 -12.98 4.40 -7.53
N HIS A 48 -13.88 4.15 -6.57
CA HIS A 48 -13.61 3.21 -5.47
C HIS A 48 -13.39 1.77 -5.96
N GLU A 49 -14.09 1.36 -7.02
CA GLU A 49 -14.00 0.01 -7.59
C GLU A 49 -12.62 -0.21 -8.20
N PHE A 50 -12.18 0.71 -9.06
CA PHE A 50 -10.84 0.68 -9.65
C PHE A 50 -9.74 0.61 -8.59
N ILE A 51 -9.81 1.46 -7.56
CA ILE A 51 -8.80 1.47 -6.49
C ILE A 51 -8.83 0.16 -5.70
N SER A 52 -10.01 -0.41 -5.44
CA SER A 52 -10.16 -1.70 -4.76
C SER A 52 -9.54 -2.85 -5.55
N GLU A 53 -9.72 -2.86 -6.88
CA GLU A 53 -9.09 -3.84 -7.77
C GLU A 53 -7.56 -3.72 -7.74
N LEU A 54 -7.03 -2.50 -7.84
CA LEU A 54 -5.59 -2.27 -7.78
C LEU A 54 -5.01 -2.70 -6.43
N ARG A 55 -5.69 -2.38 -5.32
CA ARG A 55 -5.30 -2.83 -3.97
C ARG A 55 -5.23 -4.35 -3.88
N THR A 56 -6.24 -5.02 -4.41
CA THR A 56 -6.29 -6.49 -4.45
C THR A 56 -5.13 -7.07 -5.27
N PHE A 57 -4.87 -6.49 -6.44
CA PHE A 57 -3.76 -6.91 -7.29
C PHE A 57 -2.41 -6.73 -6.59
N ILE A 58 -2.17 -5.57 -5.96
CA ILE A 58 -0.91 -5.31 -5.23
C ILE A 58 -0.73 -6.33 -4.09
N MET A 59 -1.78 -6.62 -3.31
CA MET A 59 -1.72 -7.66 -2.28
C MET A 59 -1.36 -9.04 -2.87
N MET A 60 -1.92 -9.40 -4.02
CA MET A 60 -1.58 -10.65 -4.72
C MET A 60 -0.12 -10.64 -5.18
N CYS A 61 0.38 -9.53 -5.70
CA CYS A 61 1.79 -9.39 -6.09
C CYS A 61 2.72 -9.58 -4.91
N VAL A 62 2.50 -8.85 -3.81
CA VAL A 62 3.32 -8.96 -2.60
C VAL A 62 3.27 -10.40 -2.08
N ARG A 63 2.10 -11.04 -2.02
CA ARG A 63 1.98 -12.43 -1.53
C ARG A 63 2.74 -13.44 -2.39
N ARG A 64 2.76 -13.26 -3.71
CA ARG A 64 3.38 -14.21 -4.65
C ARG A 64 4.87 -13.99 -4.87
N LEU A 65 5.35 -12.77 -4.65
CA LEU A 65 6.73 -12.37 -4.91
C LEU A 65 7.57 -12.26 -3.63
N ASN A 66 6.92 -12.18 -2.46
CA ASN A 66 7.60 -12.15 -1.18
C ASN A 66 8.16 -13.54 -0.84
N ASN A 67 9.35 -13.85 -1.36
CA ASN A 67 10.14 -15.02 -1.00
C ASN A 67 10.94 -14.81 0.31
N GLY A 68 10.48 -13.91 1.19
CA GLY A 68 11.14 -13.56 2.46
C GLY A 68 11.93 -12.25 2.45
N ASN A 69 12.18 -11.67 1.27
CA ASN A 69 13.02 -10.47 1.12
C ASN A 69 12.24 -9.18 0.88
N GLY A 70 10.91 -9.20 0.91
CA GLY A 70 10.08 -8.03 0.57
C GLY A 70 10.11 -7.66 -0.91
N ILE A 71 9.27 -6.71 -1.29
CA ILE A 71 9.13 -6.22 -2.67
C ILE A 71 9.16 -4.70 -2.73
N THR A 72 9.79 -4.14 -3.76
CA THR A 72 9.85 -2.68 -3.97
C THR A 72 8.63 -2.15 -4.74
N VAL A 73 8.36 -0.84 -4.67
CA VAL A 73 7.31 -0.20 -5.49
C VAL A 73 7.61 -0.35 -6.99
N ALA A 74 8.89 -0.31 -7.37
CA ALA A 74 9.31 -0.47 -8.76
C ALA A 74 8.94 -1.86 -9.31
N ASP A 75 9.15 -2.90 -8.52
CA ASP A 75 8.78 -4.28 -8.87
C ASP A 75 7.26 -4.43 -9.00
N ILE A 76 6.50 -3.87 -8.06
CA ILE A 76 5.04 -3.84 -8.10
C ILE A 76 4.57 -3.15 -9.39
N LYS A 77 5.11 -1.97 -9.70
CA LYS A 77 4.76 -1.22 -10.91
C LYS A 77 5.09 -2.01 -12.19
N SER A 78 6.28 -2.60 -12.26
CA SER A 78 6.68 -3.43 -13.40
C SER A 78 5.70 -4.58 -13.62
N LYS A 79 5.24 -5.22 -12.53
CA LYS A 79 4.22 -6.28 -12.60
C LYS A 79 2.84 -5.79 -13.01
N MET A 80 2.42 -4.61 -12.56
CA MET A 80 1.17 -4.00 -13.00
C MET A 80 1.16 -3.73 -14.50
N ILE A 81 2.28 -3.25 -15.05
CA ILE A 81 2.45 -3.01 -16.48
C ILE A 81 2.43 -4.33 -17.26
N GLN A 82 3.18 -5.34 -16.79
CA GLN A 82 3.22 -6.68 -17.41
C GLN A 82 1.83 -7.34 -17.46
N ALA A 83 1.07 -7.24 -16.37
CA ALA A 83 -0.27 -7.82 -16.27
C ALA A 83 -1.36 -6.96 -16.94
N LYS A 84 -1.03 -5.76 -17.45
CA LYS A 84 -1.97 -4.79 -18.05
C LYS A 84 -3.24 -4.60 -17.20
N VAL A 85 -3.05 -4.42 -15.90
CA VAL A 85 -4.14 -4.34 -14.91
C VAL A 85 -5.01 -3.10 -15.12
N SER A 86 -4.42 -2.02 -15.62
CA SER A 86 -5.09 -0.74 -15.81
C SER A 86 -5.10 -0.33 -17.28
N ARG A 87 -6.20 0.29 -17.71
CA ARG A 87 -6.30 0.99 -19.00
C ARG A 87 -5.69 2.40 -18.93
N VAL A 88 -5.57 2.95 -17.73
CA VAL A 88 -5.02 4.28 -17.46
C VAL A 88 -3.53 4.15 -17.11
N GLU A 89 -2.72 5.07 -17.59
CA GLU A 89 -1.29 5.15 -17.24
C GLU A 89 -1.12 5.52 -15.76
N LEU A 90 -0.53 4.61 -14.98
CA LEU A 90 -0.26 4.82 -13.56
C LEU A 90 1.20 5.23 -13.33
N GLY A 91 1.38 6.38 -12.69
CA GLY A 91 2.68 6.87 -12.25
C GLY A 91 3.27 6.05 -11.11
N VAL A 92 4.54 6.29 -10.77
CA VAL A 92 5.14 5.66 -9.57
C VAL A 92 4.44 6.17 -8.30
N GLU A 93 4.19 7.48 -8.24
CA GLU A 93 3.49 8.13 -7.12
C GLU A 93 2.10 7.55 -6.89
N ASP A 94 1.36 7.25 -7.97
CA ASP A 94 0.02 6.68 -7.87
C ASP A 94 0.04 5.28 -7.23
N VAL A 95 1.02 4.45 -7.61
CA VAL A 95 1.23 3.13 -6.99
C VAL A 95 1.67 3.28 -5.54
N THR A 96 2.57 4.21 -5.24
CA THR A 96 3.01 4.51 -3.87
C THR A 96 1.82 4.91 -2.99
N GLN A 97 0.91 5.75 -3.47
CA GLN A 97 -0.31 6.11 -2.73
C GLN A 97 -1.15 4.88 -2.39
N ILE A 98 -1.39 3.98 -3.36
CA ILE A 98 -2.16 2.76 -3.09
C ILE A 98 -1.43 1.88 -2.06
N VAL A 99 -0.13 1.68 -2.21
CA VAL A 99 0.66 0.88 -1.26
C VAL A 99 0.59 1.48 0.14
N GLN A 100 0.72 2.81 0.27
CA GLN A 100 0.56 3.51 1.55
C GLN A 100 -0.80 3.26 2.17
N THR A 101 -1.89 3.29 1.39
CA THR A 101 -3.23 2.98 1.94
C THR A 101 -3.29 1.55 2.49
N LEU A 102 -2.63 0.59 1.85
CA LEU A 102 -2.54 -0.79 2.36
C LEU A 102 -1.69 -0.90 3.63
N VAL A 103 -0.62 -0.11 3.73
CA VAL A 103 0.20 -0.03 4.96
C VAL A 103 -0.60 0.56 6.11
N TYR A 104 -1.34 1.66 5.89
CA TYR A 104 -2.19 2.27 6.91
C TYR A 104 -3.32 1.35 7.37
N ASP A 105 -3.81 0.48 6.48
CA ASP A 105 -4.82 -0.53 6.81
C ASP A 105 -4.22 -1.80 7.46
N TYR A 106 -2.92 -1.79 7.81
CA TYR A 106 -2.17 -2.92 8.34
C TYR A 106 -2.26 -4.18 7.46
N ARG A 107 -2.45 -4.00 6.15
CA ARG A 107 -2.46 -5.08 5.15
C ARG A 107 -1.07 -5.36 4.61
N LEU A 108 -0.14 -4.43 4.77
CA LEU A 108 1.27 -4.52 4.38
C LEU A 108 2.15 -3.90 5.47
N ASP A 109 3.35 -4.44 5.65
CA ASP A 109 4.41 -3.84 6.48
C ASP A 109 5.44 -3.14 5.58
N ALA A 110 5.88 -1.96 5.98
CA ALA A 110 7.01 -1.26 5.37
C ALA A 110 8.28 -1.56 6.18
N ASN A 111 9.17 -2.39 5.62
CA ASN A 111 10.43 -2.78 6.23
C ASN A 111 11.54 -1.77 5.91
N VAL A 112 12.65 -1.91 6.64
CA VAL A 112 13.85 -1.07 6.52
C VAL A 112 14.31 -1.00 5.06
N GLN A 113 14.81 0.18 4.67
CA GLN A 113 15.32 0.46 3.35
C GLN A 113 16.42 -0.54 2.97
N ASN A 114 16.40 -1.01 1.72
CA ASN A 114 17.52 -1.74 1.14
C ASN A 114 18.78 -0.85 1.10
N ASP A 115 19.94 -1.46 0.81
CA ASP A 115 21.21 -0.74 0.58
C ASP A 115 21.10 0.39 -0.47
N ASN A 116 20.08 0.31 -1.34
CA ASN A 116 19.77 1.30 -2.38
C ASN A 116 18.83 2.43 -1.92
N GLY A 117 18.38 2.44 -0.66
CA GLY A 117 17.41 3.41 -0.11
C GLY A 117 15.94 3.09 -0.39
N ASP A 118 15.63 2.02 -1.13
CA ASP A 118 14.27 1.65 -1.47
C ASP A 118 13.55 0.97 -0.31
N THR A 119 12.31 1.39 -0.04
CA THR A 119 11.44 0.75 0.97
C THR A 119 10.92 -0.59 0.47
N LEU A 120 11.11 -1.62 1.29
CA LEU A 120 10.62 -2.97 1.02
C LEU A 120 9.27 -3.20 1.70
N TYR A 121 8.31 -3.71 0.95
CA TYR A 121 6.99 -4.06 1.48
C TYR A 121 6.86 -5.56 1.64
N THR A 122 6.34 -6.00 2.78
CA THR A 122 6.02 -7.42 3.03
C THR A 122 4.58 -7.57 3.46
N MET A 123 4.09 -8.81 3.40
CA MET A 123 2.87 -9.14 4.13
C MET A 123 3.12 -9.03 5.65
N PRO A 124 2.14 -8.55 6.42
CA PRO A 124 2.25 -8.52 7.87
C PRO A 124 2.48 -9.92 8.40
N ARG A 125 3.44 -10.06 9.32
CA ARG A 125 3.61 -11.33 10.03
C ARG A 125 2.36 -11.56 10.87
N ARG A 126 1.75 -12.74 10.71
CA ARG A 126 0.66 -13.13 11.62
C ARG A 126 1.26 -13.27 13.01
N VAL A 127 0.71 -12.56 13.99
CA VAL A 127 1.00 -12.83 15.40
C VAL A 127 0.53 -14.26 15.67
N SER A 128 1.47 -15.19 15.76
CA SER A 128 1.21 -16.57 16.10
C SER A 128 0.88 -16.63 17.60
N THR A 129 -0.41 -16.63 17.93
CA THR A 129 -0.89 -16.78 19.32
C THR A 129 -0.80 -18.21 19.84
N MET A 130 -0.52 -19.19 18.98
CA MET A 130 -0.43 -20.58 19.37
C MET A 130 1.02 -21.00 19.45
N CYS A 131 1.57 -20.86 20.64
CA CYS A 131 2.72 -21.66 21.03
C CYS A 131 2.26 -23.12 21.16
N ASN A 132 3.10 -24.08 20.78
CA ASN A 132 2.86 -25.50 21.09
C ASN A 132 3.12 -25.82 22.58
N PHE A 133 2.73 -24.92 23.48
CA PHE A 133 2.79 -25.10 24.92
C PHE A 133 1.60 -24.37 25.56
N LYS A 134 1.13 -24.89 26.69
CA LYS A 134 0.00 -24.32 27.44
C LYS A 134 0.49 -23.22 28.37
N TRP A 135 -0.35 -22.21 28.67
CA TRP A 135 0.10 -21.05 29.45
C TRP A 135 0.68 -21.39 30.83
N TRP A 136 0.28 -22.51 31.45
CA TRP A 136 0.83 -22.97 32.72
C TRP A 136 2.18 -23.68 32.59
N GLU A 137 2.52 -24.22 31.42
CA GLU A 137 3.85 -24.78 31.14
C GLU A 137 4.91 -23.67 31.18
N ALA A 138 4.53 -22.40 30.96
CA ALA A 138 5.40 -21.24 31.15
C ALA A 138 5.84 -21.01 32.62
N VAL A 139 5.16 -21.65 33.57
CA VAL A 139 5.46 -21.57 35.01
C VAL A 139 6.35 -22.74 35.47
N GLU A 140 6.59 -23.73 34.60
CA GLU A 140 7.46 -24.85 34.92
C GLU A 140 8.92 -24.40 35.04
N SER A 141 9.65 -24.95 36.01
CA SER A 141 11.04 -24.57 36.29
C SER A 141 11.98 -24.80 35.11
N ASP A 142 11.61 -25.71 34.21
CA ASP A 142 12.41 -26.06 33.03
C ASP A 142 11.99 -25.33 31.74
N PHE A 143 10.97 -24.46 31.80
CA PHE A 143 10.44 -23.78 30.62
C PHE A 143 11.49 -22.99 29.85
N HIS A 144 12.43 -22.34 30.55
CA HIS A 144 13.54 -21.57 29.98
C HIS A 144 14.54 -22.44 29.19
N PHE A 145 14.53 -23.76 29.40
CA PHE A 145 15.36 -24.72 28.68
C PHE A 145 14.68 -25.33 27.45
N ARG A 146 13.43 -24.93 27.17
CA ARG A 146 12.67 -25.44 26.02
C ARG A 146 12.85 -24.55 24.80
N THR A 147 12.97 -25.16 23.64
CA THR A 147 12.87 -24.46 22.37
C THR A 147 11.40 -24.12 22.11
N ILE A 148 11.11 -22.84 21.89
CA ILE A 148 9.76 -22.40 21.53
C ILE A 148 9.74 -22.15 20.03
N GLU A 149 9.05 -23.01 19.29
CA GLU A 149 8.77 -22.80 17.88
C GLU A 149 7.36 -22.23 17.73
N PHE A 150 7.28 -21.10 17.03
CA PHE A 150 6.03 -20.46 16.66
C PHE A 150 5.56 -20.94 15.29
N GLN A 151 4.26 -20.87 15.03
CA GLN A 151 3.67 -21.28 13.74
C GLN A 151 4.20 -20.49 12.53
N ASP A 152 4.76 -19.30 12.74
CA ASP A 152 5.41 -18.47 11.72
C ASP A 152 6.91 -18.80 11.53
N GLY A 153 7.39 -19.91 12.11
CA GLY A 153 8.76 -20.41 11.95
C GLY A 153 9.80 -19.65 12.76
N VAL A 154 9.37 -18.71 13.62
CA VAL A 154 10.26 -18.09 14.60
C VAL A 154 10.58 -19.13 15.67
N VAL A 155 11.87 -19.28 15.98
CA VAL A 155 12.35 -20.19 17.00
C VAL A 155 13.06 -19.37 18.08
N LEU A 156 12.59 -19.46 19.32
CA LEU A 156 13.33 -18.98 20.48
C LEU A 156 14.16 -20.13 21.03
N SER A 157 15.48 -19.95 20.98
CA SER A 157 16.42 -20.90 21.54
C SER A 157 16.33 -20.93 23.07
N PRO A 158 16.61 -22.09 23.69
CA PRO A 158 16.81 -22.18 25.13
C PRO A 158 17.85 -21.14 25.60
N HIS A 159 17.56 -20.43 26.69
CA HIS A 159 18.51 -19.49 27.27
C HIS A 159 18.61 -19.72 28.78
N GLU A 160 19.84 -19.67 29.31
CA GLU A 160 20.08 -19.77 30.75
C GLU A 160 19.60 -18.50 31.46
N PRO A 161 18.75 -18.57 32.49
CA PRO A 161 18.26 -17.40 33.20
C PRO A 161 19.43 -16.54 33.69
N HIS A 162 19.57 -15.35 33.13
CA HIS A 162 20.52 -14.37 33.62
C HIS A 162 19.99 -13.86 34.95
N HIS A 163 20.57 -14.31 36.06
CA HIS A 163 20.29 -13.73 37.36
C HIS A 163 20.83 -12.29 37.35
N HIS A 164 19.92 -11.32 37.21
CA HIS A 164 20.23 -9.94 37.53
C HIS A 164 20.35 -9.86 39.05
N SER A 165 21.59 -9.95 39.55
CA SER A 165 21.90 -9.66 40.94
C SER A 165 21.58 -8.19 41.20
N PHE A 166 20.60 -7.94 42.07
CA PHE A 166 20.34 -6.61 42.63
C PHE A 166 21.42 -6.24 43.67
#